data_AF-A0AAW9BUA5-F1
#
_entry.id   AF-A0AAW9BUA5-F1
#
_cell.length_a   1.000
_cell.length_b   1.000
_cell.length_c   1.000
_cell.angle_alpha   90.00
_cell.angle_beta   90.00
_cell.angle_gamma   90.00
#
_symmetry.space_group_name_H-M   'P 1'
#
loop_
_entity.id
_entity.type
_entity.pdbx_description
1 polymer ?
#
loop_
_entity_poly.entity_id
_entity_poly.type
_entity_poly.pdbx_seq_one_letter_code
_entity_poly.pdbx_strand_id
1 'polypeptide(L)'
;PSSKSTPVAKPNVAPKPVAPVVASRPDTEAFKASATKTTAQPVTAKEPKPSTTTKPVAKAKPTPSVKGNGEVEVRLRASLHGKTYVVPYLLDNQFYMEYGKPWNRLNYESSQQICQQLGMSLATATEFKALRDSGVMEKNKWPLQLPYWGKDKKGLFADREPNQLTGTSLLNVMCVK
;
A
#
# COMPACT_ATOMS: atom_id res chain seq x y z
N PRO A 1 -43.76 -57.64 7.68
CA PRO A 1 -42.65 -56.67 7.50
C PRO A 1 -42.02 -56.35 8.88
N SER A 2 -41.06 -57.14 9.37
CA SER A 2 -39.61 -57.00 9.09
C SER A 2 -39.16 -55.55 9.29
N SER A 3 -38.28 -55.18 10.22
CA SER A 3 -37.02 -55.83 10.58
C SER A 3 -36.49 -55.36 11.94
N LYS A 4 -35.82 -56.27 12.65
CA LYS A 4 -34.92 -56.01 13.78
C LYS A 4 -33.69 -55.24 13.28
N SER A 5 -33.08 -54.40 14.13
CA SER A 5 -31.72 -53.90 13.93
C SER A 5 -31.01 -53.83 15.28
N THR A 6 -30.03 -54.70 15.43
CA THR A 6 -29.04 -54.77 16.51
C THR A 6 -28.03 -53.62 16.41
N PRO A 7 -27.48 -53.10 17.52
CA PRO A 7 -26.35 -52.18 17.49
C PRO A 7 -25.04 -52.96 17.39
N VAL A 8 -24.30 -52.75 16.31
CA VAL A 8 -22.96 -53.32 16.10
C VAL A 8 -21.91 -52.42 16.75
N ALA A 9 -20.99 -53.05 17.48
CA ALA A 9 -19.91 -52.47 18.25
C ALA A 9 -18.92 -51.62 17.42
N LYS A 10 -18.40 -50.55 18.04
CA LYS A 10 -17.34 -49.69 17.52
C LYS A 10 -15.96 -50.35 17.74
N PRO A 11 -15.11 -50.51 16.72
CA PRO A 11 -13.72 -50.88 16.93
C PRO A 11 -12.90 -49.68 17.44
N ASN A 12 -12.33 -49.84 18.63
CA ASN A 12 -11.33 -48.97 19.23
C ASN A 12 -9.98 -49.21 18.52
N VAL A 13 -9.47 -48.22 17.79
CA VAL A 13 -8.12 -48.27 17.19
C VAL A 13 -7.28 -47.16 17.80
N ALA A 14 -6.31 -47.56 18.61
CA ALA A 14 -5.33 -46.71 19.25
C ALA A 14 -4.46 -45.96 18.22
N PRO A 15 -4.09 -44.69 18.47
CA PRO A 15 -3.21 -43.94 17.56
C PRO A 15 -1.76 -44.43 17.70
N LYS A 16 -1.20 -44.87 16.57
CA LYS A 16 0.20 -45.28 16.43
C LYS A 16 1.10 -44.03 16.32
N PRO A 17 2.25 -43.94 17.01
CA PRO A 17 3.11 -42.77 16.96
C PRO A 17 3.77 -42.63 15.58
N VAL A 18 3.59 -41.48 14.93
CA VAL A 18 4.30 -41.11 13.70
C VAL A 18 5.65 -40.48 14.08
N ALA A 19 6.73 -41.14 13.67
CA ALA A 19 8.09 -40.61 13.80
C ALA A 19 8.31 -39.42 12.83
N PRO A 20 9.14 -38.43 13.20
CA PRO A 20 9.40 -37.28 12.36
C PRO A 20 10.29 -37.67 11.17
N VAL A 21 9.76 -37.54 9.95
CA VAL A 21 10.55 -37.61 8.73
C VAL A 21 11.34 -36.30 8.60
N VAL A 22 12.64 -36.41 8.85
CA VAL A 22 13.64 -35.37 8.59
C VAL A 22 13.66 -35.08 7.09
N ALA A 23 13.17 -33.91 6.69
CA ALA A 23 13.30 -33.42 5.33
C ALA A 23 14.73 -32.89 5.11
N SER A 24 15.60 -33.75 4.60
CA SER A 24 16.91 -33.35 4.08
C SER A 24 16.70 -32.49 2.83
N ARG A 25 16.93 -31.18 2.95
CA ARG A 25 17.00 -30.26 1.80
C ARG A 25 18.37 -30.40 1.15
N PRO A 26 18.48 -30.64 -0.17
CA PRO A 26 19.74 -30.49 -0.86
C PRO A 26 20.11 -29.00 -0.99
N ASP A 27 21.25 -28.66 -0.41
CA ASP A 27 21.95 -27.38 -0.53
C ASP A 27 22.12 -26.99 -2.00
N THR A 28 21.61 -25.83 -2.37
CA THR A 28 21.79 -25.26 -3.72
C THR A 28 23.01 -24.35 -3.68
N GLU A 29 24.18 -24.95 -3.89
CA GLU A 29 25.46 -24.28 -4.14
C GLU A 29 25.41 -23.55 -5.49
N ALA A 30 24.78 -22.37 -5.51
CA ALA A 30 24.67 -21.52 -6.70
C ALA A 30 25.11 -20.08 -6.41
N PHE A 31 26.27 -19.90 -5.77
CA PHE A 31 26.95 -18.61 -5.71
C PHE A 31 28.46 -18.78 -5.95
N LYS A 32 28.83 -19.07 -7.21
CA LYS A 32 30.21 -18.83 -7.67
C LYS A 32 30.39 -17.36 -7.99
N ALA A 33 31.05 -16.65 -7.07
CA ALA A 33 31.64 -15.35 -7.32
C ALA A 33 32.72 -15.47 -8.40
N SER A 34 32.56 -14.75 -9.53
CA SER A 34 33.67 -14.46 -10.44
C SER A 34 34.11 -13.03 -10.22
N ALA A 35 35.23 -12.89 -9.50
CA ALA A 35 36.02 -11.68 -9.47
C ALA A 35 36.82 -11.59 -10.77
N THR A 36 36.64 -10.50 -11.53
CA THR A 36 37.59 -10.11 -12.57
C THR A 36 37.92 -8.63 -12.38
N LYS A 37 39.11 -8.36 -11.84
CA LYS A 37 39.79 -7.07 -11.96
C LYS A 37 40.38 -6.99 -13.37
N THR A 38 40.24 -5.86 -14.06
CA THR A 38 41.28 -5.27 -14.94
C THR A 38 40.94 -3.81 -15.22
N THR A 39 42.00 -3.03 -15.30
CA THR A 39 42.12 -1.57 -15.13
C THR A 39 42.17 -0.85 -16.49
N ALA A 40 41.72 0.42 -16.48
CA ALA A 40 42.18 1.57 -17.27
C ALA A 40 41.86 1.65 -18.79
N GLN A 41 41.10 2.69 -19.20
CA GLN A 41 41.65 3.98 -19.65
C GLN A 41 40.54 5.00 -20.02
N PRO A 42 40.81 6.32 -19.97
CA PRO A 42 39.83 7.38 -20.18
C PRO A 42 39.78 7.82 -21.65
N VAL A 43 38.58 7.97 -22.21
CA VAL A 43 38.36 8.60 -23.52
C VAL A 43 37.47 9.84 -23.37
N THR A 44 38.04 10.95 -23.79
CA THR A 44 37.46 12.29 -23.86
C THR A 44 36.59 12.44 -25.12
N ALA A 45 35.52 13.23 -24.95
CA ALA A 45 34.76 13.99 -25.95
C ALA A 45 33.89 13.23 -26.98
N LYS A 46 32.58 13.46 -26.92
CA LYS A 46 31.91 14.52 -27.71
C LYS A 46 30.41 14.57 -27.37
N GLU A 47 29.95 15.79 -27.14
CA GLU A 47 28.56 16.19 -27.02
C GLU A 47 27.76 15.82 -28.27
N PRO A 48 26.48 15.42 -28.11
CA PRO A 48 25.45 15.96 -28.98
C PRO A 48 24.24 16.45 -28.18
N LYS A 49 23.95 17.75 -28.32
CA LYS A 49 22.64 18.35 -28.05
C LYS A 49 21.64 17.86 -29.10
N PRO A 50 20.42 17.48 -28.68
CA PRO A 50 19.23 18.18 -29.21
C PRO A 50 18.24 18.49 -28.07
N SER A 51 17.95 19.77 -27.84
CA SER A 51 16.74 20.46 -28.32
C SER A 51 15.44 20.00 -27.64
N THR A 52 15.12 20.73 -26.56
CA THR A 52 13.79 21.28 -26.23
C THR A 52 12.57 20.61 -26.86
N THR A 53 11.78 19.95 -26.00
CA THR A 53 10.38 20.34 -25.69
C THR A 53 9.85 19.35 -24.65
N THR A 54 10.04 19.66 -23.37
CA THR A 54 9.20 19.10 -22.31
C THR A 54 8.48 20.27 -21.65
N LYS A 55 7.16 20.31 -21.86
CA LYS A 55 6.24 21.15 -21.10
C LYS A 55 6.64 21.11 -19.61
N PRO A 56 6.67 22.25 -18.90
CA PRO A 56 6.99 22.21 -17.49
C PRO A 56 5.88 21.43 -16.77
N VAL A 57 6.22 20.22 -16.31
CA VAL A 57 5.51 19.61 -15.19
C VAL A 57 5.75 20.58 -14.04
N ALA A 58 4.70 21.33 -13.69
CA ALA A 58 4.74 22.30 -12.62
C ALA A 58 5.35 21.62 -11.39
N LYS A 59 6.53 22.12 -10.99
CA LYS A 59 7.18 21.78 -9.73
C LYS A 59 6.12 21.94 -8.65
N ALA A 60 5.82 20.87 -7.92
CA ALA A 60 4.90 20.88 -6.80
C ALA A 60 5.33 22.00 -5.84
N LYS A 61 4.52 23.06 -5.79
CA LYS A 61 4.66 24.16 -4.83
C LYS A 61 4.58 23.57 -3.41
N PRO A 62 5.36 24.06 -2.43
CA PRO A 62 5.30 23.57 -1.06
C PRO A 62 3.85 23.59 -0.56
N THR A 63 3.35 22.44 -0.13
CA THR A 63 1.98 22.32 0.37
C THR A 63 1.85 23.14 1.66
N PRO A 64 0.78 23.93 1.84
CA PRO A 64 0.57 24.63 3.10
C PRO A 64 0.36 23.60 4.22
N SER A 65 1.26 23.62 5.22
CA SER A 65 1.07 22.92 6.49
C SER A 65 -0.11 23.57 7.20
N VAL A 66 -1.23 22.86 7.31
CA VAL A 66 -2.38 23.35 8.08
C VAL A 66 -2.05 23.12 9.55
N LYS A 67 -1.71 24.21 10.26
CA LYS A 67 -1.43 24.17 11.70
C LYS A 67 -2.74 23.97 12.47
N GLY A 68 -2.96 22.77 12.98
CA GLY A 68 -4.06 22.47 13.90
C GLY A 68 -3.73 21.28 14.80
N ASN A 69 -3.33 21.54 16.05
CA ASN A 69 -3.15 20.62 17.19
C ASN A 69 -2.57 19.19 16.96
N GLY A 70 -1.84 19.03 15.88
CA GLY A 70 -1.01 17.91 15.47
C GLY A 70 -0.36 18.34 14.17
N GLU A 71 0.95 18.17 14.01
CA GLU A 71 1.63 18.60 12.79
C GLU A 71 1.20 17.69 11.63
N VAL A 72 0.17 18.11 10.89
CA VAL A 72 -0.33 17.42 9.69
C VAL A 72 0.45 17.92 8.49
N GLU A 73 1.29 17.05 7.93
CA GLU A 73 2.06 17.28 6.71
C GLU A 73 1.32 16.67 5.50
N VAL A 74 1.14 17.40 4.41
CA VAL A 74 0.61 16.82 3.17
C VAL A 74 1.77 16.30 2.31
N ARG A 75 1.90 14.97 2.22
CA ARG A 75 3.02 14.30 1.53
C ARG A 75 2.76 14.01 0.06
N LEU A 76 1.52 13.67 -0.30
CA LEU A 76 1.12 13.46 -1.68
C LEU A 76 -0.04 14.37 -2.03
N ARG A 77 -0.04 14.82 -3.28
CA ARG A 77 -1.10 15.64 -3.85
C ARG A 77 -1.30 15.28 -5.31
N ALA A 78 -2.55 15.17 -5.73
CA ALA A 78 -2.95 15.03 -7.12
C ALA A 78 -4.19 15.86 -7.39
N SER A 79 -4.36 16.30 -8.63
CA SER A 79 -5.58 16.97 -9.08
C SER A 79 -6.11 16.22 -10.30
N LEU A 80 -7.36 15.79 -10.23
CA LEU A 80 -8.02 15.03 -11.29
C LEU A 80 -9.49 15.47 -11.38
N HIS A 81 -9.95 15.81 -12.58
CA HIS A 81 -11.35 16.20 -12.86
C HIS A 81 -11.89 17.30 -11.92
N GLY A 82 -11.07 18.32 -11.64
CA GLY A 82 -11.45 19.42 -10.74
C GLY A 82 -11.42 19.08 -9.25
N LYS A 83 -11.13 17.83 -8.87
CA LYS A 83 -10.96 17.40 -7.48
C LYS A 83 -9.49 17.40 -7.09
N THR A 84 -9.21 17.77 -5.84
CA THR A 84 -7.86 17.68 -5.27
C THR A 84 -7.81 16.54 -4.26
N TYR A 85 -6.88 15.61 -4.49
CA TYR A 85 -6.61 14.46 -3.65
C TYR A 85 -5.32 14.70 -2.90
N VAL A 86 -5.30 14.40 -1.60
CA VAL A 86 -4.11 14.52 -0.76
C VAL A 86 -3.95 13.32 0.16
N VAL A 87 -2.71 12.94 0.44
CA VAL A 87 -2.38 11.97 1.49
C VAL A 87 -1.70 12.72 2.63
N PRO A 88 -2.39 12.90 3.76
CA PRO A 88 -1.81 13.54 4.93
C PRO A 88 -0.91 12.60 5.71
N TYR A 89 -0.01 13.18 6.51
CA TYR A 89 0.90 12.48 7.40
C TYR A 89 0.95 13.16 8.78
N LEU A 90 0.88 12.35 9.83
CA LEU A 90 1.03 12.68 11.24
C LEU A 90 2.36 12.10 11.73
N LEU A 91 3.19 12.95 12.35
CA LEU A 91 4.53 12.56 12.80
C LEU A 91 4.52 11.47 13.89
N ASP A 92 3.66 11.60 14.90
CA ASP A 92 3.65 10.74 16.09
C ASP A 92 2.58 9.64 16.05
N ASN A 93 2.38 9.01 14.90
CA ASN A 93 1.39 7.95 14.75
C ASN A 93 1.98 6.67 14.14
N GLN A 94 1.29 5.53 14.34
CA GLN A 94 1.71 4.26 13.76
C GLN A 94 1.88 4.36 12.25
N PHE A 95 2.96 3.80 11.72
CA PHE A 95 3.30 3.83 10.30
C PHE A 95 3.80 2.48 9.79
N TYR A 96 3.91 2.37 8.47
CA TYR A 96 4.64 1.31 7.77
C TYR A 96 5.47 1.92 6.65
N MET A 97 6.44 1.18 6.14
CA MET A 97 7.33 1.67 5.08
C MET A 97 6.85 1.18 3.71
N GLU A 98 6.70 2.09 2.76
CA GLU A 98 6.46 1.77 1.36
C GLU A 98 7.21 2.79 0.48
N TYR A 99 7.87 2.33 -0.58
CA TYR A 99 8.76 3.14 -1.43
C TYR A 99 9.82 3.95 -0.65
N GLY A 100 10.29 3.43 0.48
CA GLY A 100 11.29 4.07 1.33
C GLY A 100 10.76 5.25 2.17
N LYS A 101 9.44 5.41 2.28
CA LYS A 101 8.81 6.46 3.10
C LYS A 101 7.86 5.85 4.14
N PRO A 102 7.74 6.46 5.34
CA PRO A 102 6.75 6.06 6.31
C PRO A 102 5.36 6.60 5.93
N TRP A 103 4.35 5.74 5.99
CA TRP A 103 2.95 6.08 5.73
C TRP A 103 2.12 5.74 6.94
N ASN A 104 1.24 6.64 7.37
CA ASN A 104 0.46 6.39 8.57
C ASN A 104 -0.56 5.29 8.36
N ARG A 105 -0.85 4.63 9.49
CA ARG A 105 -1.88 3.64 9.65
C ARG A 105 -2.89 4.22 10.62
N LEU A 106 -4.05 4.61 10.10
CA LEU A 106 -5.09 5.27 10.88
C LEU A 106 -6.36 4.44 10.89
N ASN A 107 -7.12 4.54 11.98
CA ASN A 107 -8.49 4.04 12.04
C ASN A 107 -9.44 5.02 11.33
N TYR A 108 -10.70 4.63 11.12
CA TYR A 108 -11.64 5.45 10.37
C TYR A 108 -11.89 6.82 11.02
N GLU A 109 -12.04 6.87 12.34
CA GLU A 109 -12.34 8.10 13.08
C GLU A 109 -11.21 9.13 12.94
N SER A 110 -9.96 8.72 13.21
CA SER A 110 -8.79 9.60 13.03
C SER A 110 -8.61 10.02 11.57
N SER A 111 -8.96 9.14 10.62
CA SER A 111 -8.92 9.45 9.19
C SER A 111 -9.95 10.49 8.78
N GLN A 112 -11.15 10.47 9.38
CA GLN A 112 -12.14 11.52 9.17
C GLN A 112 -11.66 12.84 9.78
N GLN A 113 -11.17 12.81 11.02
CA GLN A 113 -10.72 14.00 11.73
C GLN A 113 -9.61 14.74 10.98
N ILE A 114 -8.58 14.03 10.49
CA ILE A 114 -7.48 14.66 9.76
C ILE A 114 -7.94 15.27 8.43
N CYS A 115 -8.85 14.61 7.71
CA CYS A 115 -9.41 15.19 6.49
C CYS A 115 -10.26 16.43 6.79
N GLN A 116 -11.04 16.41 7.88
CA GLN A 116 -11.83 17.56 8.32
C GLN A 116 -10.95 18.74 8.75
N GLN A 117 -9.84 18.48 9.45
CA GLN A 117 -8.84 19.51 9.82
C GLN A 117 -8.24 20.20 8.59
N LEU A 118 -8.09 19.48 7.48
CA LEU A 118 -7.65 20.03 6.20
C LEU A 118 -8.76 20.74 5.40
N GLY A 119 -9.99 20.77 5.92
CA GLY A 119 -11.16 21.28 5.19
C GLY A 119 -11.53 20.42 3.97
N MET A 120 -11.28 19.11 4.07
CA MET A 120 -11.50 18.09 3.04
C MET A 120 -12.36 16.95 3.62
N SER A 121 -12.67 15.94 2.82
CA SER A 121 -13.41 14.74 3.24
C SER A 121 -12.70 13.47 2.80
N LEU A 122 -13.01 12.32 3.41
CA LEU A 122 -12.56 11.03 2.87
C LEU A 122 -13.08 10.84 1.45
N ALA A 123 -12.30 10.16 0.61
CA ALA A 123 -12.71 9.85 -0.76
C ALA A 123 -13.90 8.88 -0.82
N THR A 124 -14.72 9.02 -1.83
CA THR A 124 -15.69 7.98 -2.23
C THR A 124 -15.01 6.88 -3.05
N ALA A 125 -15.69 5.74 -3.16
CA ALA A 125 -15.30 4.65 -4.05
C ALA A 125 -15.07 5.11 -5.50
N THR A 126 -15.99 5.91 -6.03
CA THR A 126 -15.94 6.42 -7.40
C THR A 126 -14.77 7.38 -7.62
N GLU A 127 -14.51 8.28 -6.66
CA GLU A 127 -13.39 9.22 -6.75
C GLU A 127 -12.03 8.52 -6.67
N PHE A 128 -11.92 7.50 -5.82
CA PHE A 128 -10.71 6.69 -5.73
C PHE A 128 -10.50 5.87 -7.00
N LYS A 129 -11.55 5.23 -7.52
CA LYS A 129 -11.47 4.47 -8.78
C LYS A 129 -11.02 5.37 -9.93
N ALA A 130 -11.58 6.58 -10.06
CA ALA A 130 -11.14 7.54 -11.07
C ALA A 130 -9.64 7.90 -10.92
N LEU A 131 -9.16 8.09 -9.68
CA LEU A 131 -7.74 8.34 -9.42
C LEU A 131 -6.86 7.13 -9.78
N ARG A 132 -7.31 5.91 -9.47
CA ARG A 132 -6.64 4.65 -9.87
C ARG A 132 -6.56 4.53 -11.39
N ASP A 133 -7.69 4.68 -12.08
CA ASP A 133 -7.81 4.56 -13.54
C ASP A 133 -6.93 5.59 -14.28
N SER A 134 -6.63 6.75 -13.66
CA SER A 134 -5.74 7.76 -14.22
C SER A 134 -4.25 7.37 -14.22
N GLY A 135 -3.86 6.31 -13.49
CA GLY A 135 -2.47 5.86 -13.34
C GLY A 135 -1.57 6.78 -12.51
N VAL A 136 -2.12 7.85 -11.93
CA VAL A 136 -1.37 8.83 -11.13
C VAL A 136 -0.76 8.20 -9.88
N MET A 137 -1.47 7.24 -9.26
CA MET A 137 -1.02 6.61 -8.01
C MET A 137 0.25 5.78 -8.22
N GLU A 138 0.33 4.95 -9.26
CA GLU A 138 1.51 4.17 -9.61
C GLU A 138 2.65 5.07 -10.04
N LYS A 139 2.37 6.02 -10.94
CA LYS A 139 3.37 6.93 -11.49
C LYS A 139 4.06 7.74 -10.40
N ASN A 140 3.31 8.17 -9.39
CA ASN A 140 3.81 8.98 -8.29
C ASN A 140 4.13 8.15 -7.03
N LYS A 141 4.16 6.81 -7.13
CA LYS A 141 4.50 5.90 -6.03
C LYS A 141 3.68 6.15 -4.76
N TRP A 142 2.37 6.30 -4.92
CA TRP A 142 1.43 6.34 -3.81
C TRP A 142 1.45 4.98 -3.10
N PRO A 143 1.30 4.94 -1.76
CA PRO A 143 1.28 3.67 -1.06
C PRO A 143 0.02 2.88 -1.47
N LEU A 144 0.20 1.68 -2.00
CA LEU A 144 -0.89 0.81 -2.46
C LEU A 144 -0.90 -0.53 -1.74
N GLN A 145 0.10 -0.82 -0.90
CA GLN A 145 0.16 -2.07 -0.14
C GLN A 145 -0.98 -2.17 0.87
N LEU A 146 -1.37 -1.05 1.49
CA LEU A 146 -2.56 -0.99 2.32
C LEU A 146 -3.72 -0.29 1.59
N PRO A 147 -4.96 -0.74 1.82
CA PRO A 147 -6.15 -0.03 1.37
C PRO A 147 -6.22 1.38 1.95
N TYR A 148 -7.07 2.23 1.36
CA TYR A 148 -7.39 3.55 1.90
C TYR A 148 -8.74 3.55 2.61
N TRP A 149 -8.90 4.41 3.61
CA TRP A 149 -10.23 4.74 4.11
C TRP A 149 -11.02 5.57 3.10
N GLY A 150 -12.19 5.06 2.75
CA GLY A 150 -13.21 5.79 2.03
C GLY A 150 -14.39 6.18 2.93
N LYS A 151 -15.30 7.01 2.41
CA LYS A 151 -16.54 7.37 3.10
C LYS A 151 -17.31 6.12 3.55
N ASP A 152 -18.12 6.28 4.60
CA ASP A 152 -19.00 5.25 5.15
C ASP A 152 -18.25 4.00 5.66
N LYS A 153 -17.02 4.16 6.17
CA LYS A 153 -16.14 3.07 6.63
C LYS A 153 -15.85 2.02 5.54
N LYS A 154 -15.81 2.43 4.27
CA LYS A 154 -15.40 1.55 3.18
C LYS A 154 -13.88 1.48 3.10
N GLY A 155 -13.35 0.27 2.93
CA GLY A 155 -11.98 0.06 2.50
C GLY A 155 -11.89 0.22 0.98
N LEU A 156 -11.04 1.11 0.52
CA LEU A 156 -10.76 1.38 -0.88
C LEU A 156 -9.52 0.58 -1.29
N PHE A 157 -9.73 -0.52 -2.00
CA PHE A 157 -8.68 -1.46 -2.38
C PHE A 157 -8.14 -1.14 -3.79
N ALA A 158 -6.84 -1.32 -3.99
CA ALA A 158 -6.19 -1.03 -5.26
C ALA A 158 -6.42 -2.14 -6.32
N ASP A 159 -6.69 -3.36 -5.85
CA ASP A 159 -6.74 -4.62 -6.59
C ASP A 159 -8.14 -5.25 -6.65
N ARG A 160 -9.11 -4.72 -5.89
CA ARG A 160 -10.48 -5.25 -5.82
C ARG A 160 -11.50 -4.16 -5.50
N GLU A 161 -12.77 -4.54 -5.52
CA GLU A 161 -13.86 -3.63 -5.20
C GLU A 161 -13.87 -3.19 -3.72
N PRO A 162 -14.40 -1.99 -3.41
CA PRO A 162 -14.52 -1.52 -2.04
C PRO A 162 -15.41 -2.42 -1.18
N ASN A 163 -15.00 -2.64 0.06
CA ASN A 163 -15.79 -3.43 1.02
C ASN A 163 -16.05 -2.64 2.31
N GLN A 164 -17.14 -2.95 2.99
CA GLN A 164 -17.46 -2.41 4.31
C GLN A 164 -16.49 -2.95 5.36
N LEU A 165 -15.95 -2.06 6.20
CA LEU A 165 -15.06 -2.44 7.31
C LEU A 165 -15.64 -1.98 8.66
N THR A 166 -15.11 -2.54 9.74
CA THR A 166 -15.53 -2.25 11.13
C THR A 166 -15.17 -0.82 11.57
N GLY A 167 -14.19 -0.20 10.90
CA GLY A 167 -13.66 1.13 11.25
C GLY A 167 -12.43 1.10 12.17
N THR A 168 -12.13 -0.06 12.78
CA THR A 168 -10.97 -0.26 13.68
C THR A 168 -9.70 -0.68 12.95
N SER A 169 -9.82 -1.12 11.69
CA SER A 169 -8.67 -1.43 10.84
C SER A 169 -7.73 -0.23 10.69
N LEU A 170 -6.46 -0.51 10.47
CA LEU A 170 -5.44 0.53 10.35
C LEU A 170 -4.96 0.63 8.90
N LEU A 171 -5.47 1.64 8.19
CA LEU A 171 -5.35 1.81 6.74
C LEU A 171 -4.70 3.14 6.38
N ASN A 172 -4.43 3.33 5.08
CA ASN A 172 -4.01 4.62 4.53
C ASN A 172 -5.16 5.63 4.56
N VAL A 173 -4.82 6.92 4.48
CA VAL A 173 -5.78 8.02 4.43
C VAL A 173 -5.59 8.83 3.18
N MET A 174 -6.70 9.19 2.54
CA MET A 174 -6.71 10.10 1.42
C MET A 174 -7.91 11.02 1.54
N CYS A 175 -7.64 12.31 1.50
CA CYS A 175 -8.63 13.36 1.59
C CYS A 175 -8.88 13.97 0.21
N VAL A 176 -10.14 14.31 -0.07
CA VAL A 176 -10.62 14.86 -1.34
C VAL A 176 -11.40 16.13 -1.08
N LYS A 177 -11.22 17.12 -1.96
CA LYS A 177 -11.97 18.36 -2.04
C LYS A 177 -12.40 18.61 -3.48
#